data_AF-A0A841ER90-F1
#
_entry.id   AF-A0A841ER90-F1
#
_cell.length_a   1.000
_cell.length_b   1.000
_cell.length_c   1.000
_cell.angle_alpha   90.00
_cell.angle_beta   90.00
_cell.angle_gamma   90.00
#
_symmetry.space_group_name_H-M   'P 1'
#
loop_
_entity.id
_entity.type
_entity.pdbx_description
1 polymer ?
#
loop_
_entity_poly.entity_id
_entity_poly.type
_entity_poly.pdbx_seq_one_letter_code
_entity_poly.pdbx_strand_id
1 'polypeptide(L)'
;MFRKTSIPTFLGVMMSLFTMSVPSSYAVEKSFQEPITKVAQNFPEKFETASKNSYAIDVVSTSSGEWTFDNAMIGGSDNDAKNGEKSVRMKEKAKLTMNFDIPTGIQQVKLKYGIYQTDEEASFELWVSTNAGKTWMKMGKAIKATNKKLKIATFEVITKKPSRIEIRKTDGTENRLNIDDISVVTYSNTVKSPNTSTTVQEPIVLISKPTRDDNLALGNPSKAVSNTSSPNNFLMTKASYSLSYNKSKNIANWVSWHLSKAWKGDAARQNNFRTDNTLPDGWYQVNPRDYSDTGFDRGHLCPSDDRDGSPEENQETFFMTNMVPQAPENNRGIWKHLEEYTRTLLEQGNELYILAGTLGQGGTGTNGTTKTIGKNNNVVVPATIWKVIVVLPVGDKDAVRVNTTTRVIAVNMPNLNSVGAEDWKKYRISVDELERLTGYDFLSNVPTNIQQVIEAIVDKD
;
A
#
# COMPACT_ATOMS: atom_id res chain seq x y z
N MET A 1 -20.16 53.59 60.97
CA MET A 1 -20.01 52.94 62.28
C MET A 1 -19.71 51.46 62.02
N PHE A 2 -18.64 50.94 62.62
CA PHE A 2 -17.97 49.66 62.33
C PHE A 2 -18.80 48.40 62.56
N ARG A 3 -18.54 47.34 61.77
CA ARG A 3 -18.10 45.97 62.21
C ARG A 3 -18.06 45.04 60.98
N LYS A 4 -16.89 44.72 60.41
CA LYS A 4 -15.99 43.59 60.72
C LYS A 4 -16.66 42.20 60.80
N THR A 5 -16.60 41.53 59.64
CA THR A 5 -16.18 40.14 59.38
C THR A 5 -16.12 39.14 60.55
N SER A 6 -16.82 38.02 60.37
CA SER A 6 -16.58 36.73 61.04
C SER A 6 -16.70 35.58 60.04
N ILE A 7 -15.64 34.79 59.94
CA ILE A 7 -15.59 33.49 59.24
C ILE A 7 -16.31 32.44 60.09
N PRO A 8 -16.95 31.43 59.47
CA PRO A 8 -16.76 30.08 59.98
C PRO A 8 -16.42 29.05 58.91
N THR A 9 -15.46 28.23 59.30
CA THR A 9 -15.00 26.92 58.85
C THR A 9 -16.10 26.03 58.26
N PHE A 10 -15.86 25.45 57.08
CA PHE A 10 -16.67 24.33 56.58
C PHE A 10 -15.85 23.04 56.47
N LEU A 11 -16.51 22.02 56.99
CA LEU A 11 -16.09 20.66 57.30
C LEU A 11 -15.96 19.83 56.01
N GLY A 12 -14.95 18.97 55.94
CA GLY A 12 -14.76 18.03 54.84
C GLY A 12 -15.89 17.02 54.72
N VAL A 13 -16.26 16.70 53.48
CA VAL A 13 -17.17 15.59 53.16
C VAL A 13 -16.46 14.67 52.17
N MET A 14 -16.31 13.42 52.59
CA MET A 14 -15.78 12.29 51.82
C MET A 14 -16.56 12.07 50.52
N MET A 15 -15.83 11.84 49.43
CA MET A 15 -16.37 11.40 48.15
C MET A 15 -16.38 9.86 48.14
N SER A 16 -17.56 9.26 48.34
CA SER A 16 -17.75 7.82 48.16
C SER A 16 -17.86 7.50 46.67
N LEU A 17 -16.88 6.75 46.14
CA LEU A 17 -16.97 6.13 44.82
C LEU A 17 -17.99 4.99 44.84
N PHE A 18 -19.04 5.10 44.02
CA PHE A 18 -19.87 3.97 43.63
C PHE A 18 -19.26 3.32 42.38
N THR A 19 -18.76 2.10 42.52
CA THR A 19 -18.42 1.22 41.39
C THR A 19 -19.66 0.45 40.97
N MET A 20 -20.14 0.66 39.75
CA MET A 20 -21.12 -0.23 39.13
C MET A 20 -20.38 -1.33 38.35
N SER A 21 -20.54 -2.57 38.79
CA SER A 21 -20.10 -3.75 38.03
C SER A 21 -21.10 -4.05 36.92
N VAL A 22 -20.66 -4.04 35.66
CA VAL A 22 -21.44 -4.54 34.53
C VAL A 22 -21.08 -6.01 34.30
N PRO A 23 -22.05 -6.93 34.18
CA PRO A 23 -21.76 -8.35 33.98
C PRO A 23 -21.22 -8.60 32.56
N SER A 24 -20.15 -9.39 32.53
CA SER A 24 -19.47 -9.87 31.33
C SER A 24 -20.30 -10.98 30.66
N SER A 25 -20.66 -10.81 29.40
CA SER A 25 -21.08 -11.93 28.56
C SER A 25 -20.78 -11.68 27.07
N TYR A 26 -19.85 -12.48 26.55
CA TYR A 26 -19.60 -12.82 25.13
C TYR A 26 -19.15 -11.70 24.18
N ALA A 27 -17.96 -11.16 24.43
CA ALA A 27 -17.08 -10.74 23.34
C ALA A 27 -16.28 -11.97 22.88
N VAL A 28 -16.54 -12.47 21.67
CA VAL A 28 -15.52 -13.27 20.97
C VAL A 28 -14.52 -12.27 20.44
N GLU A 29 -13.50 -11.96 21.24
CA GLU A 29 -12.29 -11.32 20.75
C GLU A 29 -11.67 -12.25 19.71
N LYS A 30 -11.87 -11.94 18.43
CA LYS A 30 -10.96 -12.43 17.39
C LYS A 30 -9.66 -11.67 17.63
N SER A 31 -8.76 -12.27 18.41
CA SER A 31 -7.37 -11.86 18.45
C SER A 31 -6.84 -11.95 17.02
N PHE A 32 -6.61 -10.81 16.36
CA PHE A 32 -5.72 -10.78 15.22
C PHE A 32 -4.32 -11.07 15.77
N GLN A 33 -3.90 -12.33 15.73
CA GLN A 33 -2.49 -12.63 15.88
C GLN A 33 -1.78 -11.98 14.70
N GLU A 34 -0.90 -11.02 14.97
CA GLU A 34 0.11 -10.61 13.99
C GLU A 34 0.76 -11.88 13.42
N PRO A 35 1.09 -11.92 12.11
CA PRO A 35 1.78 -13.07 11.56
C PRO A 35 3.06 -13.30 12.36
N ILE A 36 3.14 -14.43 13.06
CA ILE A 36 4.31 -14.81 13.86
C ILE A 36 5.50 -14.85 12.89
N THR A 37 6.44 -13.91 13.02
CA THR A 37 7.65 -13.85 12.20
C THR A 37 8.72 -14.73 12.83
N LYS A 38 9.39 -15.56 12.04
CA LYS A 38 10.41 -16.50 12.54
C LYS A 38 11.70 -16.36 11.72
N VAL A 39 12.84 -16.29 12.38
CA VAL A 39 14.15 -16.42 11.71
C VAL A 39 14.25 -17.81 11.09
N ALA A 40 14.68 -17.88 9.83
CA ALA A 40 14.88 -19.12 9.10
C ALA A 40 15.77 -20.08 9.89
N GLN A 41 15.53 -21.38 9.73
CA GLN A 41 16.38 -22.39 10.33
C GLN A 41 17.83 -22.20 9.89
N ASN A 42 18.76 -22.33 10.84
CA ASN A 42 20.20 -22.14 10.66
C ASN A 42 20.64 -20.70 10.31
N PHE A 43 19.76 -19.70 10.49
CA PHE A 43 20.11 -18.29 10.47
C PHE A 43 20.15 -17.72 11.91
N PRO A 44 20.98 -16.68 12.18
CA PRO A 44 21.83 -15.97 11.24
C PRO A 44 23.06 -16.76 10.78
N GLU A 45 23.43 -16.61 9.50
CA GLU A 45 24.71 -17.08 8.96
C GLU A 45 25.81 -16.08 9.32
N LYS A 46 26.84 -16.58 10.01
CA LYS A 46 27.95 -15.79 10.57
C LYS A 46 29.31 -16.14 9.96
N PHE A 47 29.35 -17.16 9.10
CA PHE A 47 30.53 -17.68 8.40
C PHE A 47 31.66 -18.25 9.29
N GLU A 48 31.45 -18.33 10.60
CA GLU A 48 32.48 -18.73 11.57
C GLU A 48 33.00 -20.17 11.37
N THR A 49 32.13 -21.07 10.93
CA THR A 49 32.47 -22.49 10.77
C THR A 49 33.11 -22.81 9.41
N ALA A 50 33.08 -21.88 8.47
CA ALA A 50 33.58 -22.07 7.11
C ALA A 50 34.94 -21.37 6.91
N SER A 51 35.64 -21.77 5.86
CA SER A 51 36.92 -21.19 5.47
C SER A 51 37.03 -21.13 3.95
N LYS A 52 37.47 -19.99 3.42
CA LYS A 52 37.83 -19.80 2.01
C LYS A 52 38.88 -18.70 1.93
N ASN A 53 40.10 -19.05 1.58
CA ASN A 53 41.27 -18.15 1.60
C ASN A 53 41.66 -17.59 0.22
N SER A 54 40.80 -17.74 -0.78
CA SER A 54 41.00 -17.29 -2.15
C SER A 54 39.78 -16.50 -2.63
N TYR A 55 39.95 -15.58 -3.60
CA TYR A 55 38.85 -14.86 -4.25
C TYR A 55 38.23 -15.59 -5.45
N ALA A 56 38.89 -16.63 -5.97
CA ALA A 56 38.39 -17.40 -7.13
C ALA A 56 37.01 -18.01 -6.85
N ILE A 57 36.16 -18.15 -7.87
CA ILE A 57 34.81 -18.69 -7.69
C ILE A 57 34.85 -20.10 -7.08
N ASP A 58 34.08 -20.32 -6.00
CA ASP A 58 33.97 -21.64 -5.37
C ASP A 58 32.67 -21.78 -4.57
N VAL A 59 32.25 -23.02 -4.33
CA VAL A 59 31.12 -23.34 -3.46
C VAL A 59 31.64 -23.67 -2.05
N VAL A 60 31.07 -23.02 -1.04
CA VAL A 60 31.44 -23.16 0.36
C VAL A 60 30.26 -23.67 1.16
N SER A 61 30.46 -24.76 1.89
CA SER A 61 29.50 -25.24 2.89
C SER A 61 29.62 -24.43 4.18
N THR A 62 28.52 -23.83 4.61
CA THR A 62 28.41 -22.99 5.81
C THR A 62 27.41 -23.59 6.80
N SER A 63 27.18 -22.94 7.95
CA SER A 63 26.22 -23.40 8.94
C SER A 63 24.76 -23.36 8.45
N SER A 64 24.45 -22.40 7.58
CA SER A 64 23.12 -22.21 6.98
C SER A 64 22.88 -23.11 5.77
N GLY A 65 23.94 -23.46 5.02
CA GLY A 65 23.90 -24.31 3.83
C GLY A 65 25.03 -23.99 2.85
N GLU A 66 24.87 -24.35 1.58
CA GLU A 66 25.89 -24.08 0.55
C GLU A 66 25.75 -22.69 -0.06
N TRP A 67 26.87 -22.03 -0.29
CA TRP A 67 26.96 -20.70 -0.89
C TRP A 67 28.04 -20.66 -1.97
N THR A 68 27.78 -20.03 -3.10
CA THR A 68 28.80 -19.73 -4.11
C THR A 68 29.42 -18.37 -3.82
N PHE A 69 30.74 -18.33 -3.72
CA PHE A 69 31.55 -17.14 -3.50
C PHE A 69 32.29 -16.81 -4.79
N ASP A 70 31.97 -15.69 -5.43
CA ASP A 70 32.63 -15.19 -6.65
C ASP A 70 33.26 -13.82 -6.37
N ASN A 71 34.57 -13.68 -6.61
CA ASN A 71 35.38 -12.55 -6.13
C ASN A 71 35.18 -12.23 -4.64
N ALA A 72 35.00 -13.29 -3.85
CA ALA A 72 34.76 -13.23 -2.42
C ALA A 72 35.56 -14.30 -1.68
N MET A 73 36.03 -13.97 -0.47
CA MET A 73 36.74 -14.88 0.43
C MET A 73 36.18 -14.74 1.86
N ILE A 74 36.51 -15.67 2.76
CA ILE A 74 36.19 -15.56 4.19
C ILE A 74 37.44 -15.00 4.89
N GLY A 75 37.35 -13.77 5.39
CA GLY A 75 38.41 -13.06 6.07
C GLY A 75 38.25 -13.09 7.59
N GLY A 76 39.36 -13.21 8.32
CA GLY A 76 39.38 -13.17 9.78
C GLY A 76 40.46 -12.27 10.37
N SER A 77 41.06 -11.38 9.58
CA SER A 77 42.09 -10.47 10.09
C SER A 77 41.46 -9.27 10.79
N ASP A 78 42.23 -8.54 11.61
CA ASP A 78 41.75 -7.32 12.27
C ASP A 78 41.33 -6.20 11.32
N ASN A 79 41.69 -6.31 10.05
CA ASN A 79 41.28 -5.37 9.01
C ASN A 79 39.85 -5.62 8.52
N ASP A 80 39.32 -6.83 8.70
CA ASP A 80 37.93 -7.14 8.37
C ASP A 80 36.95 -6.45 9.32
N ALA A 81 35.91 -5.85 8.75
CA ALA A 81 34.72 -5.53 9.52
C ALA A 81 33.94 -6.82 9.80
N LYS A 82 33.94 -7.27 11.06
CA LYS A 82 33.36 -8.56 11.47
C LYS A 82 32.77 -8.49 12.87
N ASN A 83 31.81 -9.36 13.15
CA ASN A 83 31.21 -9.61 14.46
C ASN A 83 31.47 -11.07 14.87
N GLY A 84 32.63 -11.30 15.46
CA GLY A 84 33.14 -12.64 15.72
C GLY A 84 34.54 -12.78 15.14
N GLU A 85 34.89 -13.97 14.66
CA GLU A 85 36.22 -14.25 14.12
C GLU A 85 36.29 -14.05 12.62
N LYS A 86 35.16 -14.17 11.89
CA LYS A 86 35.15 -14.16 10.43
C LYS A 86 34.03 -13.29 9.84
N SER A 87 34.22 -12.87 8.59
CA SER A 87 33.20 -12.27 7.72
C SER A 87 33.52 -12.57 6.26
N VAL A 88 32.56 -12.38 5.35
CA VAL A 88 32.83 -12.45 3.91
C VAL A 88 33.46 -11.15 3.46
N ARG A 89 34.58 -11.21 2.73
CA ARG A 89 35.24 -10.06 2.10
C ARG A 89 35.13 -10.15 0.59
N MET A 90 34.59 -9.12 -0.04
CA MET A 90 34.23 -9.04 -1.46
C MET A 90 34.99 -7.92 -2.15
N LYS A 91 35.46 -8.12 -3.39
CA LYS A 91 36.14 -7.07 -4.21
C LYS A 91 35.64 -7.03 -5.64
N GLU A 92 35.94 -5.96 -6.38
CA GLU A 92 35.53 -5.76 -7.77
C GLU A 92 34.00 -5.97 -7.95
N LYS A 93 33.60 -6.72 -8.98
CA LYS A 93 32.24 -7.25 -9.16
C LYS A 93 32.18 -8.64 -8.53
N ALA A 94 31.74 -8.69 -7.29
CA ALA A 94 31.63 -9.92 -6.52
C ALA A 94 30.18 -10.34 -6.28
N LYS A 95 29.98 -11.64 -6.12
CA LYS A 95 28.70 -12.24 -5.77
C LYS A 95 28.86 -13.21 -4.61
N LEU A 96 27.91 -13.16 -3.70
CA LEU A 96 27.71 -14.14 -2.65
C LEU A 96 26.32 -14.73 -2.82
N THR A 97 26.25 -15.94 -3.37
CA THR A 97 25.01 -16.57 -3.85
C THR A 97 24.62 -17.72 -2.94
N MET A 98 23.42 -17.69 -2.37
CA MET A 98 22.88 -18.80 -1.59
C MET A 98 22.43 -19.92 -2.54
N ASN A 99 22.87 -21.17 -2.34
CA ASN A 99 22.60 -22.29 -3.25
C ASN A 99 21.40 -23.16 -2.86
N PHE A 100 20.65 -22.76 -1.83
CA PHE A 100 19.47 -23.46 -1.32
C PHE A 100 18.31 -22.49 -1.10
N ASP A 101 17.07 -22.97 -1.11
CA ASP A 101 15.87 -22.15 -0.94
C ASP A 101 15.35 -22.20 0.49
N ILE A 102 14.82 -21.07 0.97
CA ILE A 102 13.98 -20.98 2.16
C ILE A 102 12.56 -21.39 1.77
N PRO A 103 12.07 -22.57 2.20
CA PRO A 103 10.84 -23.16 1.67
C PRO A 103 9.58 -22.36 2.05
N THR A 104 9.58 -21.73 3.21
CA THR A 104 8.49 -20.88 3.72
C THR A 104 8.43 -19.50 3.06
N GLY A 105 9.39 -19.20 2.18
CA GLY A 105 9.61 -17.87 1.67
C GLY A 105 10.26 -16.92 2.68
N ILE A 106 10.61 -15.73 2.18
CA ILE A 106 11.41 -14.72 2.88
C ILE A 106 10.56 -13.47 3.03
N GLN A 107 10.38 -13.00 4.26
CA GLN A 107 9.76 -11.72 4.56
C GLN A 107 10.79 -10.60 4.52
N GLN A 108 11.93 -10.79 5.18
CA GLN A 108 12.94 -9.76 5.37
C GLN A 108 14.33 -10.40 5.41
N VAL A 109 15.34 -9.68 4.92
CA VAL A 109 16.74 -10.04 5.08
C VAL A 109 17.44 -8.91 5.83
N LYS A 110 18.12 -9.25 6.92
CA LYS A 110 19.02 -8.34 7.62
C LYS A 110 20.44 -8.85 7.43
N LEU A 111 21.39 -7.95 7.25
CA LEU A 111 22.81 -8.32 7.23
C LEU A 111 23.65 -7.18 7.78
N LYS A 112 24.82 -7.49 8.30
CA LYS A 112 25.83 -6.51 8.67
C LYS A 112 26.79 -6.28 7.51
N TYR A 113 27.23 -5.04 7.36
CA TYR A 113 28.16 -4.64 6.31
C TYR A 113 29.13 -3.55 6.78
N GLY A 114 30.31 -3.49 6.15
CA GLY A 114 31.34 -2.47 6.39
C GLY A 114 32.41 -2.51 5.31
N ILE A 115 33.29 -1.50 5.27
CA ILE A 115 34.50 -1.54 4.41
C ILE A 115 35.64 -2.29 5.11
N TYR A 116 36.53 -2.88 4.33
CA TYR A 116 37.78 -3.44 4.85
C TYR A 116 38.79 -2.33 5.13
N GLN A 117 39.49 -2.40 6.27
CA GLN A 117 40.50 -1.42 6.71
C GLN A 117 40.05 0.05 6.55
N THR A 118 40.85 0.83 5.83
CA THR A 118 40.66 2.20 5.36
C THR A 118 40.33 2.27 3.85
N ASP A 119 39.80 1.22 3.23
CA ASP A 119 39.31 1.31 1.83
C ASP A 119 38.18 2.37 1.78
N GLU A 120 38.06 3.15 0.70
CA GLU A 120 37.23 4.38 0.72
C GLU A 120 35.72 4.10 0.86
N GLU A 121 35.14 3.50 -0.18
CA GLU A 121 33.73 3.12 -0.20
C GLU A 121 33.50 1.88 -1.06
N ALA A 122 32.44 1.15 -0.73
CA ALA A 122 31.97 0.02 -1.51
C ALA A 122 30.43 -0.01 -1.62
N SER A 123 29.88 -0.29 -2.79
CA SER A 123 28.43 -0.38 -3.02
C SER A 123 27.96 -1.80 -3.28
N PHE A 124 26.81 -2.17 -2.70
CA PHE A 124 26.22 -3.49 -2.90
C PHE A 124 24.70 -3.46 -2.98
N GLU A 125 24.14 -4.57 -3.46
CA GLU A 125 22.71 -4.79 -3.65
C GLU A 125 22.33 -6.17 -3.15
N LEU A 126 21.12 -6.30 -2.62
CA LEU A 126 20.50 -7.61 -2.37
C LEU A 126 19.68 -8.02 -3.59
N TRP A 127 19.78 -9.28 -3.98
CA TRP A 127 19.02 -9.90 -5.05
C TRP A 127 18.34 -11.16 -4.53
N VAL A 128 17.14 -11.46 -5.01
CA VAL A 128 16.34 -12.61 -4.59
C VAL A 128 15.90 -13.40 -5.81
N SER A 129 15.99 -14.71 -5.71
CA SER A 129 15.47 -15.65 -6.70
C SER A 129 14.36 -16.49 -6.08
N THR A 130 13.23 -16.61 -6.77
CA THR A 130 12.11 -17.50 -6.39
C THR A 130 12.00 -18.71 -7.33
N ASN A 131 13.06 -18.99 -8.11
CA ASN A 131 13.10 -20.03 -9.13
C ASN A 131 14.45 -20.75 -9.15
N ALA A 132 14.97 -21.05 -7.96
CA ALA A 132 16.20 -21.79 -7.75
C ALA A 132 17.45 -21.19 -8.43
N GLY A 133 17.55 -19.85 -8.49
CA GLY A 133 18.71 -19.13 -8.99
C GLY A 133 18.74 -18.89 -10.50
N LYS A 134 17.66 -19.26 -11.24
CA LYS A 134 17.58 -19.03 -12.69
C LYS A 134 17.47 -17.54 -13.05
N THR A 135 16.62 -16.82 -12.33
CA THR A 135 16.52 -15.35 -12.44
C THR A 135 16.57 -14.72 -11.06
N TRP A 136 17.00 -13.46 -11.03
CA TRP A 136 17.25 -12.71 -9.82
C TRP A 136 16.61 -11.33 -9.93
N MET A 137 15.94 -10.89 -8.87
CA MET A 137 15.33 -9.57 -8.75
C MET A 137 16.05 -8.76 -7.68
N LYS A 138 16.40 -7.51 -7.98
CA LYS A 138 17.04 -6.59 -7.02
C LYS A 138 16.03 -6.14 -5.96
N MET A 139 16.43 -6.20 -4.69
CA MET A 139 15.64 -5.75 -3.54
C MET A 139 16.19 -4.43 -3.00
N GLY A 140 15.34 -3.41 -2.94
CA GLY A 140 15.68 -2.09 -2.41
C GLY A 140 16.72 -1.31 -3.24
N LYS A 141 17.22 -0.22 -2.66
CA LYS A 141 18.28 0.60 -3.25
C LYS A 141 19.65 -0.04 -3.00
N ALA A 142 20.62 0.29 -3.86
CA ALA A 142 22.01 -0.05 -3.60
C ALA A 142 22.46 0.65 -2.31
N ILE A 143 23.18 -0.07 -1.46
CA ILE A 143 23.71 0.45 -0.20
C ILE A 143 25.19 0.73 -0.39
N LYS A 144 25.62 1.89 0.09
CA LYS A 144 27.00 2.33 0.09
C LYS A 144 27.60 2.19 1.49
N ALA A 145 28.66 1.40 1.60
CA ALA A 145 29.50 1.26 2.77
C ALA A 145 30.61 2.29 2.72
N THR A 146 30.78 3.07 3.80
CA THR A 146 31.79 4.14 3.91
C THR A 146 32.55 4.08 5.24
N ASN A 147 32.32 3.05 6.06
CA ASN A 147 32.92 2.93 7.38
C ASN A 147 33.20 1.46 7.72
N LYS A 148 34.35 1.20 8.37
CA LYS A 148 34.75 -0.14 8.83
C LYS A 148 33.86 -0.66 9.94
N LYS A 149 33.28 0.20 10.78
CA LYS A 149 32.33 -0.23 11.80
C LYS A 149 31.08 -0.81 11.14
N LEU A 150 30.75 -2.05 11.49
CA LEU A 150 29.59 -2.74 10.93
C LEU A 150 28.31 -1.94 11.16
N LYS A 151 27.57 -1.75 10.06
CA LYS A 151 26.20 -1.23 10.04
C LYS A 151 25.24 -2.36 9.66
N ILE A 152 23.96 -2.21 9.99
CA ILE A 152 22.94 -3.18 9.61
C ILE A 152 22.19 -2.66 8.40
N ALA A 153 22.13 -3.46 7.34
CA ALA A 153 21.21 -3.30 6.24
C ALA A 153 19.98 -4.17 6.49
N THR A 154 18.80 -3.62 6.22
CA THR A 154 17.53 -4.35 6.26
C THR A 154 16.84 -4.20 4.93
N PHE A 155 16.50 -5.33 4.32
CA PHE A 155 15.80 -5.41 3.04
C PHE A 155 14.48 -6.15 3.24
N GLU A 156 13.39 -5.54 2.79
CA GLU A 156 12.12 -6.25 2.67
C GLU A 156 12.10 -7.05 1.36
N VAL A 157 11.61 -8.29 1.43
CA VAL A 157 11.60 -9.25 0.30
C VAL A 157 10.20 -9.77 0.04
N ILE A 158 9.51 -10.22 1.09
CA ILE A 158 8.08 -10.54 1.13
C ILE A 158 7.63 -11.53 0.01
N THR A 159 8.42 -12.58 -0.19
CA THR A 159 8.10 -13.76 -1.00
C THR A 159 7.57 -14.90 -0.14
N LYS A 160 6.48 -15.57 -0.56
CA LYS A 160 5.91 -16.76 0.11
C LYS A 160 6.28 -18.06 -0.62
N LYS A 161 7.05 -17.95 -1.72
CA LYS A 161 7.55 -19.09 -2.50
C LYS A 161 8.92 -19.50 -1.96
N PRO A 162 9.36 -20.76 -2.14
CA PRO A 162 10.75 -21.14 -1.94
C PRO A 162 11.69 -20.14 -2.63
N SER A 163 12.56 -19.50 -1.85
CA SER A 163 13.39 -18.41 -2.36
C SER A 163 14.79 -18.41 -1.76
N ARG A 164 15.76 -17.92 -2.52
CA ARG A 164 17.17 -17.78 -2.14
C ARG A 164 17.66 -16.37 -2.43
N ILE A 165 18.78 -15.99 -1.83
CA ILE A 165 19.33 -14.64 -1.92
C ILE A 165 20.72 -14.61 -2.56
N GLU A 166 21.08 -13.47 -3.14
CA GLU A 166 22.41 -13.18 -3.67
C GLU A 166 22.78 -11.75 -3.31
N ILE A 167 23.96 -11.55 -2.76
CA ILE A 167 24.50 -10.22 -2.48
C ILE A 167 25.50 -9.89 -3.58
N ARG A 168 25.32 -8.75 -4.24
CA ARG A 168 26.18 -8.30 -5.33
C ARG A 168 26.91 -7.03 -4.95
N LYS A 169 28.24 -7.04 -5.04
CA LYS A 169 29.03 -5.80 -5.05
C LYS A 169 28.99 -5.21 -6.46
N THR A 170 28.64 -3.94 -6.59
CA THR A 170 28.21 -3.37 -7.88
C THR A 170 29.06 -2.23 -8.41
N ASP A 171 29.89 -1.61 -7.59
CA ASP A 171 30.76 -0.50 -8.02
C ASP A 171 31.96 -0.95 -8.90
N GLY A 172 32.28 -2.24 -8.92
CA GLY A 172 33.40 -2.80 -9.70
C GLY A 172 34.79 -2.40 -9.23
N THR A 173 34.93 -1.75 -8.08
CA THR A 173 36.23 -1.26 -7.58
C THR A 173 37.01 -2.32 -6.79
N GLU A 174 38.33 -2.18 -6.66
CA GLU A 174 39.13 -3.04 -5.77
C GLU A 174 38.87 -2.78 -4.28
N ASN A 175 38.18 -1.68 -3.91
CA ASN A 175 37.79 -1.40 -2.53
C ASN A 175 36.93 -2.56 -2.00
N ARG A 176 37.28 -3.09 -0.83
CA ARG A 176 36.67 -4.31 -0.32
C ARG A 176 35.51 -4.03 0.61
N LEU A 177 34.45 -4.82 0.40
CA LEU A 177 33.24 -4.84 1.22
C LEU A 177 33.28 -6.08 2.11
N ASN A 178 33.00 -5.90 3.40
CA ASN A 178 32.73 -6.99 4.32
C ASN A 178 31.20 -7.17 4.50
N ILE A 179 30.75 -8.42 4.54
CA ILE A 179 29.37 -8.86 4.83
C ILE A 179 29.39 -9.88 5.95
N ASP A 180 28.47 -9.74 6.91
CA ASP A 180 28.40 -10.61 8.09
C ASP A 180 26.97 -10.71 8.65
N ASP A 181 26.73 -11.65 9.57
CA ASP A 181 25.47 -11.85 10.32
C ASP A 181 24.21 -11.74 9.44
N ILE A 182 24.16 -12.50 8.36
CA ILE A 182 22.99 -12.54 7.48
C ILE A 182 21.87 -13.24 8.24
N SER A 183 20.72 -12.59 8.42
CA SER A 183 19.52 -13.13 9.05
C SER A 183 18.36 -13.06 8.06
N VAL A 184 17.64 -14.17 7.92
CA VAL A 184 16.48 -14.28 7.02
C VAL A 184 15.24 -14.48 7.86
N VAL A 185 14.29 -13.56 7.79
CA VAL A 185 12.99 -13.65 8.48
C VAL A 185 11.98 -14.26 7.52
N THR A 186 11.18 -15.20 8.02
CA THR A 186 10.29 -16.08 7.26
C THR A 186 8.88 -16.10 7.84
N TYR A 187 7.94 -16.62 7.04
CA TYR A 187 6.56 -16.86 7.49
C TYR A 187 6.49 -18.13 8.35
N SER A 188 5.75 -18.06 9.46
CA SER A 188 5.46 -19.26 10.26
C SER A 188 4.43 -20.14 9.57
N ASN A 189 4.79 -21.38 9.24
CA ASN A 189 3.81 -22.41 8.88
C ASN A 189 3.39 -23.18 10.14
N THR A 190 2.12 -23.08 10.53
CA THR A 190 1.44 -24.16 11.25
C THR A 190 0.78 -25.10 10.24
N VAL A 191 1.12 -26.39 10.38
CA VAL A 191 0.47 -27.60 9.85
C VAL A 191 1.15 -28.32 8.66
N LYS A 192 1.18 -29.64 8.86
CA LYS A 192 1.89 -30.77 8.25
C LYS A 192 1.80 -30.91 6.73
N SER A 193 2.93 -31.38 6.19
CA SER A 193 3.13 -31.96 4.85
C SER A 193 2.11 -33.04 4.49
N PRO A 194 1.79 -33.16 3.20
CA PRO A 194 2.01 -34.44 2.53
C PRO A 194 2.86 -34.33 1.26
N ASN A 195 3.75 -35.30 1.09
CA ASN A 195 4.43 -35.68 -0.16
C ASN A 195 3.46 -35.78 -1.34
N THR A 196 3.83 -35.39 -2.57
CA THR A 196 4.48 -36.26 -3.58
C THR A 196 4.75 -35.53 -4.90
N SER A 197 5.87 -35.94 -5.52
CA SER A 197 6.23 -35.99 -6.95
C SER A 197 6.14 -34.77 -7.87
N THR A 198 7.35 -34.32 -8.19
CA THR A 198 7.83 -33.64 -9.40
C THR A 198 7.30 -34.20 -10.72
N THR A 199 6.74 -33.31 -11.54
CA THR A 199 6.94 -33.32 -13.00
C THR A 199 7.54 -31.96 -13.39
N VAL A 200 8.68 -32.03 -14.07
CA VAL A 200 9.47 -30.87 -14.51
C VAL A 200 8.79 -30.30 -15.76
N GLN A 201 8.18 -29.13 -15.65
CA GLN A 201 7.81 -28.29 -16.78
C GLN A 201 8.87 -27.18 -16.95
N GLU A 202 9.23 -26.92 -18.20
CA GLU A 202 10.22 -25.91 -18.60
C GLU A 202 9.90 -24.49 -18.09
N PRO A 203 10.91 -23.63 -17.86
CA PRO A 203 10.72 -22.36 -17.16
C PRO A 203 9.99 -21.31 -18.02
N ILE A 204 8.76 -21.00 -17.63
CA ILE A 204 8.00 -19.85 -18.13
C ILE A 204 8.57 -18.56 -17.48
N VAL A 205 9.01 -17.61 -18.30
CA VAL A 205 9.34 -16.24 -17.87
C VAL A 205 8.06 -15.56 -17.39
N LEU A 206 7.85 -15.47 -16.07
CA LEU A 206 6.75 -14.67 -15.50
C LEU A 206 7.18 -13.20 -15.47
N ILE A 207 6.96 -12.51 -16.58
CA ILE A 207 6.72 -11.06 -16.55
C ILE A 207 5.53 -10.88 -15.59
N SER A 208 5.66 -10.10 -14.52
CA SER A 208 4.49 -9.77 -13.68
C SER A 208 3.48 -9.10 -14.60
N LYS A 209 2.42 -9.83 -14.91
CA LYS A 209 1.38 -9.34 -15.80
C LYS A 209 0.50 -8.42 -14.96
N PRO A 210 0.05 -7.29 -15.50
CA PRO A 210 -1.04 -6.53 -14.90
C PRO A 210 -2.17 -7.49 -14.53
N THR A 211 -2.70 -7.40 -13.32
CA THR A 211 -3.84 -8.22 -12.89
C THR A 211 -4.98 -7.36 -12.37
N ARG A 212 -6.08 -8.02 -11.98
CA ARG A 212 -7.28 -7.40 -11.41
C ARG A 212 -7.26 -7.56 -9.89
N ASP A 213 -6.26 -6.93 -9.26
CA ASP A 213 -6.06 -7.03 -7.81
C ASP A 213 -7.20 -6.40 -6.99
N ASP A 214 -7.22 -6.74 -5.70
CA ASP A 214 -8.27 -6.35 -4.75
C ASP A 214 -8.42 -4.82 -4.69
N ASN A 215 -9.63 -4.33 -4.98
CA ASN A 215 -9.97 -2.92 -4.93
C ASN A 215 -9.78 -2.27 -3.55
N LEU A 216 -9.63 -3.05 -2.48
CA LEU A 216 -9.34 -2.59 -1.11
C LEU A 216 -7.96 -3.04 -0.60
N ALA A 217 -7.03 -3.44 -1.48
CA ALA A 217 -5.74 -3.97 -1.05
C ALA A 217 -4.99 -3.00 -0.12
N LEU A 218 -5.10 -1.68 -0.35
CA LEU A 218 -4.45 -0.66 0.47
C LEU A 218 -5.22 -0.29 1.74
N GLY A 219 -6.45 -0.74 1.94
CA GLY A 219 -7.20 -0.48 3.17
C GLY A 219 -8.67 -0.15 2.96
N ASN A 220 -9.38 -0.07 4.09
CA ASN A 220 -10.78 0.33 4.16
C ASN A 220 -10.87 1.65 4.96
N PRO A 221 -10.93 2.82 4.28
CA PRO A 221 -10.57 4.09 4.90
C PRO A 221 -11.52 4.55 6.01
N SER A 222 -12.79 4.15 5.96
CA SER A 222 -13.78 4.48 6.97
C SER A 222 -14.15 3.31 7.86
N LYS A 223 -13.46 2.17 7.73
CA LYS A 223 -13.83 0.89 8.38
C LYS A 223 -15.30 0.53 8.08
N ALA A 224 -15.73 0.75 6.84
CA ALA A 224 -17.08 0.44 6.39
C ALA A 224 -17.35 -1.06 6.52
N VAL A 225 -18.59 -1.42 6.86
CA VAL A 225 -19.01 -2.81 7.04
C VAL A 225 -20.29 -3.08 6.24
N SER A 226 -20.45 -4.30 5.74
CA SER A 226 -21.66 -4.74 5.02
C SER A 226 -22.77 -5.11 6.01
N ASN A 227 -23.08 -4.20 6.93
CA ASN A 227 -24.10 -4.35 7.97
C ASN A 227 -25.06 -3.15 7.89
N THR A 228 -26.35 -3.42 7.74
CA THR A 228 -27.41 -2.40 7.66
C THR A 228 -27.57 -1.56 8.94
N SER A 229 -26.98 -2.02 10.05
CA SER A 229 -26.84 -1.26 11.30
C SER A 229 -25.86 -0.08 11.19
N SER A 230 -25.02 -0.06 10.15
CA SER A 230 -24.12 1.04 9.79
C SER A 230 -24.55 1.72 8.48
N PRO A 231 -25.79 2.27 8.39
CA PRO A 231 -26.40 2.65 7.12
C PRO A 231 -25.69 3.79 6.39
N ASN A 232 -24.95 4.62 7.11
CA ASN A 232 -24.21 5.76 6.55
C ASN A 232 -22.73 5.44 6.26
N ASN A 233 -22.31 4.19 6.47
CA ASN A 233 -20.95 3.69 6.25
C ASN A 233 -21.02 2.22 5.76
N PHE A 234 -21.92 1.96 4.81
CA PHE A 234 -22.30 0.62 4.39
C PHE A 234 -21.37 0.14 3.27
N LEU A 235 -20.58 -0.90 3.53
CA LEU A 235 -19.64 -1.44 2.55
C LEU A 235 -20.40 -2.24 1.48
N MET A 236 -20.23 -1.83 0.23
CA MET A 236 -20.66 -2.59 -0.95
C MET A 236 -19.41 -2.97 -1.75
N THR A 237 -19.26 -4.27 -2.01
CA THR A 237 -18.18 -4.78 -2.88
C THR A 237 -18.79 -5.23 -4.19
N LYS A 238 -18.25 -4.71 -5.28
CA LYS A 238 -18.57 -5.10 -6.66
C LYS A 238 -17.32 -5.70 -7.30
N ALA A 239 -17.45 -6.26 -8.50
CA ALA A 239 -16.29 -6.82 -9.21
C ALA A 239 -15.30 -5.71 -9.58
N SER A 240 -15.81 -4.60 -10.10
CA SER A 240 -15.02 -3.50 -10.66
C SER A 240 -14.50 -2.53 -9.61
N TYR A 241 -15.16 -2.39 -8.45
CA TYR A 241 -14.77 -1.43 -7.41
C TYR A 241 -15.42 -1.80 -6.07
N SER A 242 -14.93 -1.23 -4.97
CA SER A 242 -15.59 -1.28 -3.66
C SER A 242 -15.98 0.12 -3.22
N LEU A 243 -17.03 0.26 -2.41
CA LEU A 243 -17.46 1.57 -1.91
C LEU A 243 -18.03 1.50 -0.50
N SER A 244 -17.96 2.64 0.21
CA SER A 244 -18.83 2.91 1.35
C SER A 244 -20.01 3.74 0.88
N TYR A 245 -21.22 3.19 0.92
CA TYR A 245 -22.44 3.93 0.64
C TYR A 245 -22.96 4.67 1.88
N ASN A 246 -23.51 5.86 1.68
CA ASN A 246 -24.13 6.66 2.73
C ASN A 246 -25.62 6.82 2.47
N LYS A 247 -26.44 6.03 3.17
CA LYS A 247 -27.91 6.03 3.03
C LYS A 247 -28.51 7.44 3.22
N SER A 248 -28.03 8.21 4.19
CA SER A 248 -28.61 9.52 4.48
C SER A 248 -28.27 10.57 3.43
N LYS A 249 -27.15 10.39 2.70
CA LYS A 249 -26.75 11.29 1.62
C LYS A 249 -27.19 10.82 0.23
N ASN A 250 -27.57 9.55 0.12
CA ASN A 250 -27.84 8.85 -1.13
C ASN A 250 -26.71 8.94 -2.18
N ILE A 251 -25.47 9.01 -1.71
CA ILE A 251 -24.23 8.96 -2.50
C ILE A 251 -23.18 8.14 -1.75
N ALA A 252 -22.09 7.75 -2.42
CA ALA A 252 -20.96 7.13 -1.73
C ALA A 252 -20.22 8.14 -0.85
N ASN A 253 -19.73 7.69 0.31
CA ASN A 253 -18.68 8.38 1.05
C ASN A 253 -17.37 8.36 0.24
N TRP A 254 -17.04 7.19 -0.29
CA TRP A 254 -15.88 6.92 -1.13
C TRP A 254 -16.11 5.66 -1.98
N VAL A 255 -15.38 5.59 -3.09
CA VAL A 255 -15.22 4.43 -3.98
C VAL A 255 -13.72 4.17 -4.12
N SER A 256 -13.31 2.91 -4.04
CA SER A 256 -11.93 2.44 -4.14
C SER A 256 -11.82 1.41 -5.27
N TRP A 257 -10.79 1.54 -6.10
CA TRP A 257 -10.55 0.61 -7.20
C TRP A 257 -9.07 0.47 -7.55
N HIS A 258 -8.72 -0.71 -8.04
CA HIS A 258 -7.42 -0.98 -8.65
C HIS A 258 -7.47 -0.71 -10.16
N LEU A 259 -6.43 -0.11 -10.74
CA LEU A 259 -6.30 0.15 -12.16
C LEU A 259 -4.96 -0.36 -12.67
N SER A 260 -5.01 -1.30 -13.61
CA SER A 260 -3.87 -1.88 -14.31
C SER A 260 -4.30 -2.15 -15.76
N LYS A 261 -3.37 -2.52 -16.64
CA LYS A 261 -3.73 -2.82 -18.04
C LYS A 261 -4.66 -4.02 -18.19
N ALA A 262 -4.86 -4.84 -17.14
CA ALA A 262 -5.83 -5.95 -17.17
C ALA A 262 -7.30 -5.50 -17.06
N TRP A 263 -7.53 -4.26 -16.63
CA TRP A 263 -8.85 -3.63 -16.65
C TRP A 263 -9.16 -2.94 -17.98
N LYS A 264 -8.16 -2.85 -18.87
CA LYS A 264 -8.23 -2.14 -20.14
C LYS A 264 -8.59 -3.06 -21.29
N GLY A 265 -9.41 -2.56 -22.22
CA GLY A 265 -9.83 -3.26 -23.42
C GLY A 265 -10.36 -2.28 -24.48
N ASP A 266 -11.25 -2.76 -25.34
CA ASP A 266 -11.90 -1.99 -26.41
C ASP A 266 -13.43 -1.91 -26.24
N ALA A 267 -13.95 -2.27 -25.06
CA ALA A 267 -15.38 -2.24 -24.81
C ALA A 267 -15.92 -0.81 -24.91
N ALA A 268 -16.95 -0.63 -25.72
CA ALA A 268 -17.61 0.67 -25.85
C ALA A 268 -18.23 1.11 -24.52
N ARG A 269 -18.25 2.42 -24.29
CA ARG A 269 -18.95 3.03 -23.15
C ARG A 269 -20.45 2.73 -23.21
N GLN A 270 -20.98 2.10 -22.17
CA GLN A 270 -22.34 1.56 -22.18
C GLN A 270 -23.44 2.62 -21.97
N ASN A 271 -23.13 3.74 -21.31
CA ASN A 271 -24.07 4.86 -21.08
C ASN A 271 -25.41 4.47 -20.42
N ASN A 272 -25.46 3.34 -19.72
CA ASN A 272 -26.68 2.74 -19.18
C ASN A 272 -26.87 3.03 -17.69
N PHE A 273 -26.92 4.32 -17.34
CA PHE A 273 -27.19 4.78 -15.97
C PHE A 273 -28.44 4.10 -15.40
N ARG A 274 -28.31 3.47 -14.23
CA ARG A 274 -29.40 2.72 -13.61
C ARG A 274 -29.29 2.65 -12.10
N THR A 275 -30.44 2.45 -11.46
CA THR A 275 -30.53 2.16 -10.03
C THR A 275 -29.70 0.93 -9.66
N ASP A 276 -29.17 0.92 -8.44
CA ASP A 276 -28.46 -0.23 -7.91
C ASP A 276 -29.41 -1.07 -7.04
N ASN A 277 -29.91 -2.16 -7.62
CA ASN A 277 -30.88 -3.02 -6.97
C ASN A 277 -30.26 -3.93 -5.89
N THR A 278 -28.94 -3.83 -5.65
CA THR A 278 -28.27 -4.54 -4.53
C THR A 278 -28.25 -3.73 -3.24
N LEU A 279 -28.83 -2.52 -3.22
CA LEU A 279 -29.05 -1.77 -1.99
C LEU A 279 -30.06 -2.51 -1.08
N PRO A 280 -29.91 -2.46 0.25
CA PRO A 280 -30.85 -3.10 1.17
C PRO A 280 -32.30 -2.64 0.99
N ASP A 281 -33.24 -3.55 1.23
CA ASP A 281 -34.67 -3.27 1.10
C ASP A 281 -35.10 -2.03 1.90
N GLY A 282 -35.97 -1.22 1.27
CA GLY A 282 -36.47 0.03 1.85
C GLY A 282 -35.49 1.21 1.80
N TRP A 283 -34.27 1.04 1.28
CA TRP A 283 -33.38 2.17 1.01
C TRP A 283 -33.77 2.85 -0.30
N TYR A 284 -33.59 4.17 -0.37
CA TYR A 284 -33.88 4.92 -1.57
C TYR A 284 -32.87 4.53 -2.67
N GLN A 285 -33.38 3.96 -3.76
CA GLN A 285 -32.56 3.66 -4.93
C GLN A 285 -32.55 4.88 -5.85
N VAL A 286 -31.45 5.63 -5.83
CA VAL A 286 -31.29 6.83 -6.66
C VAL A 286 -31.54 6.48 -8.12
N ASN A 287 -32.50 7.18 -8.73
CA ASN A 287 -32.83 7.02 -10.13
C ASN A 287 -32.00 8.00 -10.97
N PRO A 288 -31.54 7.64 -12.18
CA PRO A 288 -30.88 8.59 -13.07
C PRO A 288 -31.68 9.88 -13.28
N ARG A 289 -33.01 9.83 -13.26
CA ARG A 289 -33.89 11.01 -13.38
C ARG A 289 -33.80 11.98 -12.20
N ASP A 290 -33.25 11.58 -11.06
CA ASP A 290 -33.00 12.48 -9.93
C ASP A 290 -31.98 13.58 -10.25
N TYR A 291 -31.21 13.40 -11.33
CA TYR A 291 -30.22 14.36 -11.81
C TYR A 291 -30.75 15.23 -12.95
N SER A 292 -31.91 14.89 -13.53
CA SER A 292 -32.48 15.62 -14.66
C SER A 292 -32.86 17.04 -14.27
N ASP A 293 -32.47 18.01 -15.11
CA ASP A 293 -32.77 19.44 -14.94
C ASP A 293 -32.29 20.06 -13.62
N THR A 294 -31.32 19.42 -12.95
CA THR A 294 -30.76 19.90 -11.68
C THR A 294 -29.60 20.88 -11.86
N GLY A 295 -29.01 20.92 -13.05
CA GLY A 295 -27.77 21.64 -13.32
C GLY A 295 -26.49 20.91 -12.90
N PHE A 296 -26.59 19.65 -12.44
CA PHE A 296 -25.46 18.79 -12.10
C PHE A 296 -25.39 17.55 -13.01
N ASP A 297 -24.17 17.13 -13.32
CA ASP A 297 -23.89 15.88 -14.01
C ASP A 297 -24.00 14.68 -13.08
N ARG A 298 -24.21 13.51 -13.69
CA ARG A 298 -24.01 12.19 -13.07
C ARG A 298 -22.50 11.90 -13.05
N GLY A 299 -21.79 12.52 -12.11
CA GLY A 299 -20.34 12.41 -11.98
C GLY A 299 -19.93 11.03 -11.48
N HIS A 300 -19.05 10.35 -12.19
CA HIS A 300 -18.54 9.05 -11.78
C HIS A 300 -17.44 9.23 -10.72
N LEU A 301 -17.41 8.38 -9.70
CA LEU A 301 -16.22 8.25 -8.84
C LEU A 301 -15.21 7.28 -9.46
N CYS A 302 -15.61 6.04 -9.73
CA CYS A 302 -14.87 5.12 -10.61
C CYS A 302 -15.29 5.37 -12.07
N PRO A 303 -14.43 5.93 -12.93
CA PRO A 303 -14.82 6.33 -14.28
C PRO A 303 -15.00 5.12 -15.20
N SER A 304 -15.89 5.27 -16.18
CA SER A 304 -16.17 4.25 -17.19
C SER A 304 -14.92 3.85 -18.00
N ASP A 305 -14.05 4.82 -18.30
CA ASP A 305 -12.80 4.59 -19.05
C ASP A 305 -11.74 3.83 -18.23
N ASP A 306 -11.93 3.61 -16.93
CA ASP A 306 -11.05 2.73 -16.15
C ASP A 306 -11.53 1.27 -16.17
N ARG A 307 -12.69 0.99 -16.82
CA ARG A 307 -13.34 -0.32 -16.91
C ARG A 307 -13.86 -0.56 -18.33
N ASP A 308 -12.97 -0.75 -19.29
CA ASP A 308 -13.31 -1.06 -20.69
C ASP A 308 -12.76 -2.42 -21.15
N GLY A 309 -12.38 -3.29 -20.21
CA GLY A 309 -12.02 -4.68 -20.47
C GLY A 309 -13.17 -5.54 -21.01
N SER A 310 -14.41 -5.28 -20.57
CA SER A 310 -15.62 -5.88 -21.13
C SER A 310 -16.85 -4.96 -20.97
N PRO A 311 -17.92 -5.17 -21.77
CA PRO A 311 -19.18 -4.46 -21.58
C PRO A 311 -19.78 -4.60 -20.18
N GLU A 312 -19.65 -5.78 -19.56
CA GLU A 312 -20.15 -6.09 -18.21
C GLU A 312 -19.42 -5.29 -17.12
N GLU A 313 -18.11 -5.13 -17.26
CA GLU A 313 -17.29 -4.31 -16.37
C GLU A 313 -17.63 -2.82 -16.56
N ASN A 314 -17.77 -2.39 -17.81
CA ASN A 314 -18.07 -1.01 -18.13
C ASN A 314 -19.45 -0.60 -17.59
N GLN A 315 -20.49 -1.42 -17.81
CA GLN A 315 -21.83 -1.13 -17.31
C GLN A 315 -21.88 -1.06 -15.78
N GLU A 316 -21.01 -1.77 -15.05
CA GLU A 316 -20.99 -1.72 -13.58
C GLU A 316 -20.63 -0.31 -13.08
N THR A 317 -19.86 0.47 -13.84
CA THR A 317 -19.56 1.88 -13.51
C THR A 317 -20.78 2.80 -13.57
N PHE A 318 -21.87 2.39 -14.25
CA PHE A 318 -23.09 3.18 -14.45
C PHE A 318 -24.17 2.97 -13.37
N PHE A 319 -23.88 2.23 -12.30
CA PHE A 319 -24.76 2.18 -11.14
C PHE A 319 -24.82 3.55 -10.44
N MET A 320 -26.02 4.01 -10.06
CA MET A 320 -26.17 5.30 -9.38
C MET A 320 -25.49 5.35 -8.00
N THR A 321 -25.11 4.22 -7.41
CA THR A 321 -24.27 4.15 -6.19
C THR A 321 -22.82 4.61 -6.42
N ASN A 322 -22.35 4.64 -7.68
CA ASN A 322 -21.07 5.21 -8.11
C ASN A 322 -21.19 6.67 -8.61
N MET A 323 -22.38 7.27 -8.51
CA MET A 323 -22.64 8.63 -9.00
C MET A 323 -22.71 9.65 -7.87
N VAL A 324 -22.19 10.84 -8.14
CA VAL A 324 -22.31 12.02 -7.28
C VAL A 324 -22.78 13.23 -8.09
N PRO A 325 -23.56 14.17 -7.52
CA PRO A 325 -23.89 15.43 -8.19
C PRO A 325 -22.62 16.24 -8.41
N GLN A 326 -22.16 16.33 -9.65
CA GLN A 326 -20.93 17.03 -9.99
C GLN A 326 -21.22 18.21 -10.90
N ALA A 327 -20.66 19.38 -10.58
CA ALA A 327 -20.78 20.57 -11.41
C ALA A 327 -20.21 20.25 -12.81
N PRO A 328 -20.91 20.56 -13.91
CA PRO A 328 -20.48 20.18 -15.26
C PRO A 328 -19.06 20.57 -15.63
N GLU A 329 -18.61 21.78 -15.27
CA GLU A 329 -17.24 22.21 -15.58
C GLU A 329 -16.20 21.50 -14.70
N ASN A 330 -16.56 21.13 -13.47
CA ASN A 330 -15.70 20.27 -12.65
C ASN A 330 -15.58 18.87 -13.30
N ASN A 331 -16.71 18.24 -13.63
CA ASN A 331 -16.77 16.89 -14.22
C ASN A 331 -16.04 16.78 -15.56
N ARG A 332 -16.32 17.70 -16.48
CA ARG A 332 -15.89 17.62 -17.89
C ARG A 332 -14.54 18.29 -18.12
N GLY A 333 -14.09 19.14 -17.20
CA GLY A 333 -12.80 19.81 -17.21
C GLY A 333 -11.83 19.20 -16.22
N ILE A 334 -11.58 19.90 -15.11
CA ILE A 334 -10.49 19.60 -14.17
C ILE A 334 -10.49 18.16 -13.62
N TRP A 335 -11.65 17.56 -13.35
CA TRP A 335 -11.74 16.17 -12.87
C TRP A 335 -11.36 15.17 -13.97
N LYS A 336 -11.90 15.37 -15.18
CA LYS A 336 -11.55 14.59 -16.37
C LYS A 336 -10.05 14.66 -16.67
N HIS A 337 -9.43 15.84 -16.55
CA HIS A 337 -8.00 16.00 -16.77
C HIS A 337 -7.16 15.17 -15.77
N LEU A 338 -7.57 15.07 -14.51
CA LEU A 338 -6.90 14.20 -13.54
C LEU A 338 -7.10 12.71 -13.89
N GLU A 339 -8.29 12.32 -14.34
CA GLU A 339 -8.57 10.95 -14.79
C GLU A 339 -7.71 10.59 -16.01
N GLU A 340 -7.60 11.48 -17.00
CA GLU A 340 -6.73 11.30 -18.16
C GLU A 340 -5.26 11.18 -17.74
N TYR A 341 -4.80 12.06 -16.84
CA TYR A 341 -3.44 11.98 -16.28
C TYR A 341 -3.17 10.64 -15.59
N THR A 342 -4.13 10.15 -14.80
CA THR A 342 -4.07 8.84 -14.15
C THR A 342 -3.83 7.73 -15.18
N ARG A 343 -4.53 7.77 -16.32
CA ARG A 343 -4.30 6.81 -17.41
C ARG A 343 -2.96 6.99 -18.13
N THR A 344 -2.38 8.19 -18.15
CA THR A 344 -0.99 8.34 -18.65
C THR A 344 0.04 7.62 -17.77
N LEU A 345 -0.18 7.59 -16.44
CA LEU A 345 0.70 6.85 -15.53
C LEU A 345 0.57 5.35 -15.75
N LEU A 346 -0.64 4.86 -16.03
CA LEU A 346 -0.89 3.48 -16.43
C LEU A 346 -0.10 3.10 -17.70
N GLU A 347 -0.10 3.98 -18.71
CA GLU A 347 0.67 3.75 -19.94
C GLU A 347 2.19 3.76 -19.75
N GLN A 348 2.68 4.39 -18.68
CA GLN A 348 4.10 4.35 -18.29
C GLN A 348 4.52 3.03 -17.61
N GLY A 349 3.65 2.02 -17.56
CA GLY A 349 3.94 0.72 -16.98
C GLY A 349 3.66 0.63 -15.48
N ASN A 350 2.82 1.53 -14.96
CA ASN A 350 2.36 1.48 -13.59
C ASN A 350 1.01 0.77 -13.48
N GLU A 351 0.67 0.36 -12.27
CA GLU A 351 -0.68 0.12 -11.79
C GLU A 351 -0.97 1.07 -10.62
N LEU A 352 -2.25 1.34 -10.41
CA LEU A 352 -2.71 2.43 -9.58
C LEU A 352 -3.78 1.93 -8.63
N TYR A 353 -3.69 2.35 -7.38
CA TYR A 353 -4.74 2.18 -6.39
C TYR A 353 -5.38 3.53 -6.14
N ILE A 354 -6.67 3.62 -6.42
CA ILE A 354 -7.37 4.90 -6.50
C ILE A 354 -8.55 4.87 -5.54
N LEU A 355 -8.66 5.90 -4.72
CA LEU A 355 -9.83 6.18 -3.89
C LEU A 355 -10.36 7.55 -4.29
N ALA A 356 -11.66 7.67 -4.52
CA ALA A 356 -12.31 8.94 -4.76
C ALA A 356 -13.59 9.04 -3.93
N GLY A 357 -13.93 10.25 -3.51
CA GLY A 357 -15.13 10.46 -2.71
C GLY A 357 -15.51 11.92 -2.60
N THR A 358 -16.38 12.19 -1.65
CA THR A 358 -16.99 13.51 -1.49
C THR A 358 -16.87 14.03 -0.07
N LEU A 359 -16.89 15.35 0.08
CA LEU A 359 -16.89 16.01 1.38
C LEU A 359 -17.85 17.21 1.39
N GLY A 360 -18.44 17.46 2.55
CA GLY A 360 -19.32 18.61 2.79
C GLY A 360 -20.61 18.55 1.98
N GLN A 361 -21.31 19.69 1.93
CA GLN A 361 -22.56 19.85 1.23
C GLN A 361 -22.64 21.27 0.64
N GLY A 362 -23.00 21.38 -0.64
CA GLY A 362 -23.16 22.65 -1.35
C GLY A 362 -22.20 22.82 -2.52
N GLY A 363 -22.68 22.55 -3.73
CA GLY A 363 -21.94 22.78 -4.98
C GLY A 363 -22.64 23.79 -5.87
N THR A 364 -21.98 24.27 -6.92
CA THR A 364 -22.53 25.26 -7.88
C THR A 364 -22.47 24.70 -9.29
N GLY A 365 -23.61 24.19 -9.75
CA GLY A 365 -23.81 23.71 -11.12
C GLY A 365 -24.37 24.80 -12.03
N THR A 366 -24.91 24.41 -13.18
CA THR A 366 -25.44 25.36 -14.19
C THR A 366 -26.66 26.14 -13.68
N ASN A 367 -27.43 25.55 -12.77
CA ASN A 367 -28.62 26.19 -12.17
C ASN A 367 -28.30 26.94 -10.86
N GLY A 368 -27.02 27.17 -10.55
CA GLY A 368 -26.58 27.86 -9.35
C GLY A 368 -26.22 26.93 -8.19
N THR A 369 -26.11 27.50 -6.99
CA THR A 369 -25.68 26.79 -5.79
C THR A 369 -26.83 25.99 -5.17
N THR A 370 -26.63 24.71 -4.90
CA THR A 370 -27.59 23.89 -4.15
C THR A 370 -26.88 22.88 -3.25
N LYS A 371 -27.61 22.43 -2.22
CA LYS A 371 -27.18 21.45 -1.23
C LYS A 371 -27.69 20.04 -1.51
N THR A 372 -28.77 19.92 -2.27
CA THR A 372 -29.47 18.67 -2.57
C THR A 372 -30.13 18.72 -3.94
N ILE A 373 -30.31 17.56 -4.57
CA ILE A 373 -31.06 17.37 -5.81
C ILE A 373 -31.98 16.14 -5.70
N GLY A 374 -32.66 15.80 -6.80
CA GLY A 374 -33.55 14.65 -6.89
C GLY A 374 -34.94 14.89 -6.35
N LYS A 375 -35.82 13.92 -6.57
CA LYS A 375 -37.19 13.99 -6.06
C LYS A 375 -37.14 14.07 -4.53
N ASN A 376 -37.76 15.09 -3.96
CA ASN A 376 -37.78 15.40 -2.52
C ASN A 376 -36.42 15.78 -1.90
N ASN A 377 -35.43 16.27 -2.68
CA ASN A 377 -34.13 16.71 -2.16
C ASN A 377 -33.33 15.59 -1.47
N ASN A 378 -33.50 14.35 -1.92
CA ASN A 378 -32.93 13.18 -1.28
C ASN A 378 -31.45 12.93 -1.60
N VAL A 379 -30.90 13.50 -2.68
CA VAL A 379 -29.50 13.28 -3.07
C VAL A 379 -28.65 14.49 -2.69
N VAL A 380 -27.67 14.30 -1.82
CA VAL A 380 -26.80 15.40 -1.36
C VAL A 380 -25.84 15.83 -2.47
N VAL A 381 -25.73 17.14 -2.68
CA VAL A 381 -24.68 17.73 -3.52
C VAL A 381 -23.45 17.99 -2.67
N PRO A 382 -22.30 17.37 -2.97
CA PRO A 382 -21.10 17.56 -2.18
C PRO A 382 -20.48 18.95 -2.43
N ALA A 383 -19.79 19.48 -1.41
CA ALA A 383 -19.08 20.75 -1.54
C ALA A 383 -17.74 20.58 -2.27
N THR A 384 -17.07 19.46 -2.03
CA THR A 384 -15.83 19.11 -2.72
C THR A 384 -15.82 17.63 -3.10
N ILE A 385 -14.98 17.31 -4.08
CA ILE A 385 -14.73 15.96 -4.56
C ILE A 385 -13.22 15.74 -4.47
N TRP A 386 -12.82 14.65 -3.83
CA TRP A 386 -11.43 14.34 -3.55
C TRP A 386 -11.01 13.02 -4.22
N LYS A 387 -9.72 12.87 -4.46
CA LYS A 387 -9.12 11.64 -5.00
C LYS A 387 -7.73 11.42 -4.40
N VAL A 388 -7.40 10.17 -4.09
CA VAL A 388 -6.08 9.67 -3.70
C VAL A 388 -5.66 8.64 -4.75
N ILE A 389 -4.45 8.77 -5.29
CA ILE A 389 -3.88 7.87 -6.31
C ILE A 389 -2.51 7.42 -5.81
N VAL A 390 -2.36 6.13 -5.54
CA VAL A 390 -1.07 5.51 -5.22
C VAL A 390 -0.51 4.91 -6.50
N VAL A 391 0.72 5.30 -6.87
CA VAL A 391 1.37 4.91 -8.12
C VAL A 391 2.43 3.84 -7.86
N LEU A 392 2.25 2.66 -8.45
CA LEU A 392 3.18 1.54 -8.32
C LEU A 392 3.58 1.02 -9.70
N PRO A 393 4.85 0.66 -9.96
CA PRO A 393 5.18 -0.14 -11.15
C PRO A 393 4.38 -1.46 -11.12
N VAL A 394 3.99 -2.01 -12.27
CA VAL A 394 3.25 -3.29 -12.32
C VAL A 394 4.03 -4.41 -11.59
N GLY A 395 3.38 -5.09 -10.65
CA GLY A 395 3.96 -6.16 -9.86
C GLY A 395 2.91 -7.07 -9.22
N ASP A 396 3.35 -7.95 -8.33
CA ASP A 396 2.45 -8.72 -7.49
C ASP A 396 2.54 -8.17 -6.05
N LYS A 397 1.50 -8.39 -5.22
CA LYS A 397 1.45 -8.08 -3.77
C LYS A 397 1.61 -6.59 -3.47
N ASP A 398 0.66 -5.81 -3.94
CA ASP A 398 0.90 -4.37 -4.16
C ASP A 398 0.97 -3.53 -2.89
N ALA A 399 0.14 -3.84 -1.88
CA ALA A 399 0.18 -3.16 -0.58
C ALA A 399 1.57 -3.20 0.07
N VAL A 400 2.34 -4.26 -0.20
CA VAL A 400 3.69 -4.45 0.31
C VAL A 400 4.71 -3.59 -0.44
N ARG A 401 4.47 -3.30 -1.72
CA ARG A 401 5.42 -2.56 -2.56
C ARG A 401 5.36 -1.05 -2.30
N VAL A 402 4.31 -0.59 -1.62
CA VAL A 402 4.23 0.77 -1.09
C VAL A 402 5.36 0.99 -0.09
N ASN A 403 6.19 1.99 -0.36
CA ASN A 403 7.34 2.36 0.46
C ASN A 403 7.44 3.89 0.57
N THR A 404 8.40 4.39 1.34
CA THR A 404 8.55 5.83 1.62
C THR A 404 8.89 6.70 0.41
N THR A 405 9.11 6.09 -0.77
CA THR A 405 9.31 6.79 -2.05
C THR A 405 8.20 6.55 -3.06
N THR A 406 7.17 5.78 -2.69
CA THR A 406 5.98 5.59 -3.52
C THR A 406 5.29 6.92 -3.71
N ARG A 407 5.01 7.26 -4.97
CA ARG A 407 4.31 8.49 -5.30
C ARG A 407 2.83 8.34 -4.96
N VAL A 408 2.32 9.29 -4.17
CA VAL A 408 0.91 9.40 -3.81
C VAL A 408 0.42 10.78 -4.21
N ILE A 409 -0.66 10.83 -4.99
CA ILE A 409 -1.28 12.07 -5.43
C ILE A 409 -2.62 12.19 -4.71
N ALA A 410 -2.80 13.22 -3.88
CA ALA A 410 -4.08 13.53 -3.27
C ALA A 410 -4.56 14.92 -3.71
N VAL A 411 -5.85 15.04 -4.02
CA VAL A 411 -6.50 16.30 -4.39
C VAL A 411 -7.82 16.46 -3.64
N ASN A 412 -8.22 17.72 -3.43
CA ASN A 412 -9.56 18.07 -2.95
C ASN A 412 -10.10 19.27 -3.74
N MET A 413 -10.95 19.01 -4.73
CA MET A 413 -11.43 20.02 -5.67
C MET A 413 -12.81 20.53 -5.25
N PRO A 414 -13.08 21.85 -5.31
CA PRO A 414 -14.40 22.39 -5.06
C PRO A 414 -15.36 22.01 -6.20
N ASN A 415 -16.58 21.64 -5.84
CA ASN A 415 -17.61 21.18 -6.77
C ASN A 415 -18.34 22.36 -7.41
N LEU A 416 -17.63 23.14 -8.23
CA LEU A 416 -18.07 24.42 -8.78
C LEU A 416 -17.85 24.48 -10.30
N ASN A 417 -18.74 25.17 -11.01
CA ASN A 417 -18.52 25.44 -12.43
C ASN A 417 -17.32 26.38 -12.70
N SER A 418 -16.92 27.19 -11.72
CA SER A 418 -15.83 28.16 -11.89
C SER A 418 -14.43 27.55 -12.02
N VAL A 419 -14.27 26.24 -11.78
CA VAL A 419 -12.93 25.60 -11.73
C VAL A 419 -12.56 24.78 -12.95
N GLY A 420 -13.45 24.65 -13.95
CA GLY A 420 -13.25 23.69 -15.03
C GLY A 420 -12.01 23.92 -15.91
N ALA A 421 -11.62 25.18 -16.11
CA ALA A 421 -10.44 25.55 -16.89
C ALA A 421 -9.13 25.60 -16.07
N GLU A 422 -9.20 25.36 -14.75
CA GLU A 422 -8.00 25.38 -13.91
C GLU A 422 -7.23 24.05 -14.00
N ASP A 423 -5.96 24.09 -13.61
CA ASP A 423 -5.13 22.89 -13.49
C ASP A 423 -5.47 22.16 -12.17
N TRP A 424 -5.75 20.86 -12.26
CA TRP A 424 -6.03 20.01 -11.10
C TRP A 424 -4.90 20.05 -10.08
N LYS A 425 -3.66 20.29 -10.51
CA LYS A 425 -2.47 20.41 -9.65
C LYS A 425 -2.60 21.51 -8.59
N LYS A 426 -3.43 22.54 -8.83
CA LYS A 426 -3.73 23.63 -7.87
C LYS A 426 -4.43 23.11 -6.61
N TYR A 427 -5.12 21.98 -6.72
CA TYR A 427 -5.93 21.40 -5.65
C TYR A 427 -5.24 20.23 -4.96
N ARG A 428 -3.93 20.04 -5.18
CA ARG A 428 -3.13 19.03 -4.48
C ARG A 428 -3.06 19.35 -3.00
N ILE A 429 -3.28 18.31 -2.19
CA ILE A 429 -3.11 18.32 -0.74
C ILE A 429 -2.31 17.08 -0.34
N SER A 430 -1.92 16.99 0.93
CA SER A 430 -1.36 15.76 1.48
C SER A 430 -2.50 14.79 1.83
N VAL A 431 -2.20 13.49 1.97
CA VAL A 431 -3.19 12.53 2.46
C VAL A 431 -3.57 12.86 3.90
N ASP A 432 -2.62 13.24 4.76
CA ASP A 432 -2.86 13.69 6.14
C ASP A 432 -3.92 14.80 6.22
N GLU A 433 -3.86 15.79 5.32
CA GLU A 433 -4.84 16.87 5.28
C GLU A 433 -6.22 16.36 4.88
N LEU A 434 -6.27 15.40 3.95
CA LEU A 434 -7.53 14.77 3.56
C LEU A 434 -8.12 13.90 4.69
N GLU A 435 -7.29 13.18 5.44
CA GLU A 435 -7.70 12.45 6.65
C GLU A 435 -8.26 13.39 7.69
N ARG A 436 -7.58 14.52 7.96
CA ARG A 436 -8.07 15.55 8.88
C ARG A 436 -9.44 16.09 8.47
N LEU A 437 -9.68 16.24 7.17
CA LEU A 437 -10.94 16.74 6.62
C LEU A 437 -12.07 15.70 6.65
N THR A 438 -11.76 14.43 6.41
CA THR A 438 -12.74 13.36 6.26
C THR A 438 -12.99 12.55 7.53
N GLY A 439 -12.01 12.49 8.43
CA GLY A 439 -11.97 11.57 9.57
C GLY A 439 -11.65 10.13 9.18
N TYR A 440 -11.13 9.89 7.97
CA TYR A 440 -10.73 8.58 7.48
C TYR A 440 -9.25 8.29 7.78
N ASP A 441 -8.89 7.01 7.65
CA ASP A 441 -7.53 6.45 7.76
C ASP A 441 -7.22 5.77 6.41
N PHE A 442 -6.68 6.54 5.47
CA PHE A 442 -6.34 6.04 4.14
C PHE A 442 -5.14 5.12 4.22
N LEU A 443 -5.00 4.27 3.20
CA LEU A 443 -3.86 3.35 3.09
C LEU A 443 -3.65 2.49 4.35
N SER A 444 -4.71 2.20 5.12
CA SER A 444 -4.66 1.55 6.45
C SER A 444 -3.97 0.18 6.49
N ASN A 445 -3.76 -0.47 5.33
CA ASN A 445 -3.02 -1.72 5.23
C ASN A 445 -1.52 -1.54 4.95
N VAL A 446 -1.07 -0.29 4.71
CA VAL A 446 0.34 0.08 4.57
C VAL A 446 0.94 0.27 5.97
N PRO A 447 2.18 -0.19 6.23
CA PRO A 447 2.82 0.02 7.53
C PRO A 447 2.85 1.48 7.97
N THR A 448 2.53 1.76 9.23
CA THR A 448 2.39 3.13 9.76
C THR A 448 3.65 3.98 9.59
N ASN A 449 4.86 3.40 9.66
CA ASN A 449 6.10 4.13 9.43
C ASN A 449 6.28 4.58 7.97
N ILE A 450 5.60 3.93 7.02
CA ILE A 450 5.58 4.29 5.60
C ILE A 450 4.49 5.34 5.37
N GLN A 451 3.28 5.12 5.91
CA GLN A 451 2.17 6.08 5.92
C GLN A 451 2.64 7.46 6.39
N GLN A 452 3.29 7.54 7.56
CA GLN A 452 3.85 8.77 8.15
C GLN A 452 4.76 9.58 7.21
N VAL A 453 5.36 8.94 6.20
CA VAL A 453 6.19 9.64 5.21
C VAL A 453 5.36 10.00 3.98
N ILE A 454 4.67 9.04 3.37
CA ILE A 454 4.00 9.27 2.08
C ILE A 454 2.73 10.12 2.22
N GLU A 455 2.08 10.08 3.38
CA GLU A 455 0.81 10.78 3.62
C GLU A 455 1.01 12.24 4.02
N ALA A 456 2.17 12.58 4.58
CA ALA A 456 2.57 13.94 4.94
C ALA A 456 3.02 14.79 3.74
N ILE A 457 3.35 14.16 2.61
CA ILE A 457 3.92 14.85 1.44
C ILE A 457 2.81 15.25 0.46
N VAL A 458 2.86 16.50 -0.01
CA VAL A 458 2.08 16.94 -1.18
C VAL A 458 2.87 16.61 -2.44
N ASP A 459 2.26 15.90 -3.39
CA ASP A 459 2.84 15.61 -4.71
C ASP A 459 3.28 16.90 -5.43
N LYS A 460 4.43 16.85 -6.11
CA LYS A 460 5.03 18.03 -6.76
C LYS A 460 5.22 17.92 -8.26
N ASP A 461 5.08 16.72 -8.83
CA ASP A 461 5.39 16.44 -10.24
C ASP A 461 4.30 16.85 -11.24
#